data_AF-A0A942R3U5-F1
#
_entry.id   AF-A0A942R3U5-F1
#
_cell.length_a   1.000
_cell.length_b   1.000
_cell.length_c   1.000
_cell.angle_alpha   90.00
_cell.angle_beta   90.00
_cell.angle_gamma   90.00
#
_symmetry.space_group_name_H-M   'P 1'
#
loop_
_entity.id
_entity.type
_entity.pdbx_description
1 polymer ?
#
loop_
_entity_poly.entity_id
_entity_poly.type
_entity_poly.pdbx_seq_one_letter_code
_entity_poly.pdbx_strand_id
1 'polypeptide(L)'
;MKIRTLFACMVVFAMFACDSATGPNDIGGNTDIELTKVGSEFGVSIKIKDVFSSALQNIRDSVYITKNDNGIVTFKGTFFSNVDDLKAIDTLLGTQDLSDEIKHQVVDIYLAKYGATIDTSDHQNLRLDIEFKAKVTSEGIQDYFHAKGDMSKPFTIVKYSSNVGDKYEFTNSEGKKIVRTVIEKNPDEDWDLSFWRVKTIKVEEVTTDDPLLEKIIYVGNHKFGLVGLILKFKDGRVVETTVLPWDVM
;
A
#
# COMPACT_ATOMS: atom_id res chain seq x y z
N MET A 1 39.03 34.90 -46.88
CA MET A 1 38.31 33.62 -46.72
C MET A 1 37.19 33.89 -45.71
N LYS A 2 36.00 34.34 -46.14
CA LYS A 2 34.81 33.53 -46.53
C LYS A 2 34.35 32.58 -45.39
N ILE A 3 33.25 32.93 -44.69
CA ILE A 3 31.86 32.37 -44.84
C ILE A 3 31.68 31.12 -43.96
N ARG A 4 30.94 31.18 -42.83
CA ARG A 4 29.46 31.19 -42.66
C ARG A 4 28.84 29.76 -42.65
N THR A 5 28.30 29.42 -41.48
CA THR A 5 26.92 28.92 -41.24
C THR A 5 26.51 27.48 -41.64
N LEU A 6 25.62 26.93 -40.79
CA LEU A 6 24.74 25.74 -40.90
C LEU A 6 25.42 24.38 -40.63
N PHE A 7 24.98 23.58 -39.65
CA PHE A 7 23.60 23.26 -39.30
C PHE A 7 23.35 23.24 -37.79
N ALA A 8 22.36 24.03 -37.37
CA ALA A 8 21.56 23.80 -36.17
C ALA A 8 20.38 22.87 -36.53
N CYS A 9 19.88 22.14 -35.53
CA CYS A 9 18.60 21.41 -35.46
C CYS A 9 18.49 19.98 -36.07
N MET A 10 17.91 19.09 -35.25
CA MET A 10 17.39 17.72 -35.51
C MET A 10 18.46 16.65 -35.77
N VAL A 11 18.77 15.77 -34.82
CA VAL A 11 17.93 14.68 -34.26
C VAL A 11 18.26 14.61 -32.75
N VAL A 12 17.46 15.06 -31.77
CA VAL A 12 16.11 14.62 -31.37
C VAL A 12 15.99 13.10 -31.36
N PHE A 13 16.01 12.50 -30.17
CA PHE A 13 15.88 11.07 -29.82
C PHE A 13 17.17 10.25 -29.67
N ALA A 14 17.81 10.40 -28.51
CA ALA A 14 18.30 9.24 -27.75
C ALA A 14 18.16 9.56 -26.25
N MET A 15 16.89 9.68 -25.84
CA MET A 15 16.32 9.37 -24.52
C MET A 15 17.33 9.46 -23.36
N PHE A 16 17.40 10.56 -22.63
CA PHE A 16 16.57 10.71 -21.43
C PHE A 16 15.84 9.40 -21.07
N ALA A 17 16.54 8.48 -20.40
CA ALA A 17 15.92 7.68 -19.36
C ALA A 17 15.59 8.63 -18.18
N CYS A 18 14.72 9.60 -18.49
CA CYS A 18 13.88 10.19 -17.47
C CYS A 18 12.95 9.03 -17.12
N ASP A 19 12.95 8.61 -15.86
CA ASP A 19 11.87 7.79 -15.33
C ASP A 19 10.58 8.60 -15.44
N SER A 20 10.02 8.66 -16.63
CA SER A 20 8.80 9.40 -16.89
C SER A 20 7.67 8.55 -16.35
N ALA A 21 7.17 8.91 -15.18
CA ALA A 21 5.86 8.50 -14.71
C ALA A 21 4.73 9.14 -15.56
N THR A 22 4.97 9.51 -16.82
CA THR A 22 3.89 9.84 -17.77
C THR A 22 3.36 8.53 -18.34
N GLY A 23 2.41 7.96 -17.61
CA GLY A 23 1.68 6.75 -17.93
C GLY A 23 0.33 6.77 -17.22
N PRO A 24 -0.44 5.67 -17.20
CA PRO A 24 -1.76 5.57 -16.55
C PRO A 24 -1.73 5.83 -15.03
N ASN A 25 -0.60 6.26 -14.47
CA ASN A 25 -0.44 6.55 -13.06
C ASN A 25 -0.88 7.97 -12.70
N ASP A 26 -0.89 8.96 -13.59
CA ASP A 26 -1.25 10.35 -13.23
C ASP A 26 -2.63 10.44 -12.57
N ILE A 27 -2.70 10.92 -11.32
CA ILE A 27 -3.96 11.19 -10.61
C ILE A 27 -4.13 12.70 -10.45
N GLY A 28 -5.30 13.20 -10.87
CA GLY A 28 -5.75 14.57 -10.65
C GLY A 28 -6.56 14.68 -9.36
N GLY A 29 -7.59 15.52 -9.39
CA GLY A 29 -8.52 15.69 -8.28
C GLY A 29 -8.07 16.71 -7.23
N ASN A 30 -9.01 17.02 -6.34
CA ASN A 30 -8.74 17.88 -5.19
C ASN A 30 -7.86 17.14 -4.18
N THR A 31 -6.82 17.83 -3.72
CA THR A 31 -5.88 17.33 -2.70
C THR A 31 -6.23 17.82 -1.30
N ASP A 32 -7.15 18.78 -1.18
CA ASP A 32 -7.69 19.28 0.09
C ASP A 32 -9.06 18.64 0.35
N ILE A 33 -9.03 17.41 0.87
CA ILE A 33 -10.21 16.63 1.25
C ILE A 33 -10.09 16.19 2.71
N GLU A 34 -11.20 15.82 3.34
CA GLU A 34 -11.22 15.42 4.76
C GLU A 34 -10.24 14.28 5.08
N LEU A 35 -10.08 13.31 4.18
CA LEU A 35 -9.13 12.20 4.29
C LEU A 35 -7.64 12.61 4.36
N THR A 36 -7.31 13.87 4.12
CA THR A 36 -5.93 14.36 4.02
C THR A 36 -5.57 15.35 5.12
N LYS A 37 -6.45 15.58 6.09
CA LYS A 37 -6.22 16.54 7.16
C LYS A 37 -5.15 16.03 8.13
N VAL A 38 -4.25 16.92 8.54
CA VAL A 38 -3.23 16.60 9.54
C VAL A 38 -3.92 16.34 10.88
N GLY A 39 -3.50 15.27 11.54
CA GLY A 39 -4.12 14.77 12.76
C GLY A 39 -5.20 13.74 12.52
N SER A 40 -5.62 13.49 11.27
CA SER A 40 -6.67 12.51 11.03
C SER A 40 -6.23 11.10 11.40
N GLU A 41 -7.12 10.36 12.07
CA GLU A 41 -6.85 9.06 12.66
C GLU A 41 -7.47 7.91 11.87
N PHE A 42 -6.79 6.77 11.89
CA PHE A 42 -7.19 5.55 11.20
C PHE A 42 -7.07 4.36 12.15
N GLY A 43 -8.08 3.48 12.11
CA GLY A 43 -8.06 2.19 12.77
C GLY A 43 -7.73 1.07 11.80
N VAL A 44 -6.99 0.06 12.24
CA VAL A 44 -6.65 -1.11 11.45
C VAL A 44 -7.17 -2.37 12.12
N SER A 45 -8.00 -3.15 11.40
CA SER A 45 -8.49 -4.45 11.88
C SER A 45 -8.04 -5.55 10.93
N ILE A 46 -7.58 -6.67 11.48
CA ILE A 46 -7.08 -7.82 10.72
C ILE A 46 -7.96 -9.04 10.99
N LYS A 47 -8.32 -9.74 9.92
CA LYS A 47 -9.08 -11.00 9.96
C LYS A 47 -8.41 -12.02 9.04
N ILE A 48 -8.38 -13.27 9.46
CA ILE A 48 -8.10 -14.39 8.56
C ILE A 48 -9.46 -14.96 8.16
N LYS A 49 -9.65 -15.18 6.86
CA LYS A 49 -10.91 -15.71 6.35
C LYS A 49 -11.28 -17.00 7.08
N ASP A 50 -12.52 -17.08 7.55
CA ASP A 50 -13.10 -18.22 8.27
C ASP A 50 -12.42 -18.57 9.62
N VAL A 51 -11.62 -17.66 10.18
CA VAL A 51 -10.89 -17.86 11.44
C VAL A 51 -11.17 -16.74 12.43
N PHE A 52 -11.60 -17.11 13.64
CA PHE A 52 -11.65 -16.19 14.78
C PHE A 52 -10.39 -16.35 15.64
N SER A 53 -9.75 -15.23 15.98
CA SER A 53 -8.58 -15.22 16.87
C SER A 53 -8.56 -13.97 17.74
N SER A 54 -8.49 -14.15 19.05
CA SER A 54 -8.27 -13.05 19.99
C SER A 54 -6.92 -12.38 19.79
N ALA A 55 -5.89 -13.13 19.37
CA ALA A 55 -4.56 -12.58 19.14
C ALA A 55 -4.55 -11.49 18.06
N LEU A 56 -5.36 -11.65 17.01
CA LEU A 56 -5.54 -10.62 15.99
C LEU A 56 -6.29 -9.39 16.51
N GLN A 57 -7.20 -9.56 17.47
CA GLN A 57 -7.96 -8.46 18.09
C GLN A 57 -7.17 -7.73 19.17
N ASN A 58 -6.13 -8.36 19.72
CA ASN A 58 -5.27 -7.77 20.74
C ASN A 58 -4.19 -6.84 20.16
N ILE A 59 -4.01 -6.84 18.83
CA ILE A 59 -3.12 -5.90 18.15
C ILE A 59 -3.69 -4.50 18.35
N ARG A 60 -2.94 -3.64 19.04
CA ARG A 60 -3.30 -2.23 19.22
C ARG A 60 -2.60 -1.40 18.17
N ASP A 61 -3.26 -0.38 17.66
CA ASP A 61 -2.72 0.51 16.65
C ASP A 61 -2.91 1.99 17.00
N SER A 62 -2.03 2.83 16.44
CA SER A 62 -2.19 4.27 16.35
C SER A 62 -1.69 4.68 14.98
N VAL A 63 -2.62 5.03 14.09
CA VAL A 63 -2.31 5.47 12.73
C VAL A 63 -2.89 6.85 12.49
N TYR A 64 -2.06 7.80 12.09
CA TYR A 64 -2.51 9.17 11.87
C TYR A 64 -1.66 9.94 10.85
N ILE A 65 -2.21 11.04 10.35
CA ILE A 65 -1.52 11.91 9.40
C ILE A 65 -0.66 12.94 10.16
N THR A 66 0.64 12.99 9.83
CA THR A 66 1.58 13.97 10.42
C THR A 66 1.85 15.16 9.51
N LYS A 67 1.68 14.99 8.19
CA LYS A 67 1.94 16.04 7.20
C LYS A 67 1.06 15.84 5.97
N ASN A 68 0.62 16.94 5.37
CA ASN A 68 0.03 16.98 4.03
C ASN A 68 0.71 18.11 3.23
N ASP A 69 1.28 17.76 2.09
CA ASP A 69 1.90 18.69 1.14
C ASP A 69 1.30 18.46 -0.25
N ASN A 70 0.28 19.26 -0.59
CA ASN A 70 -0.47 19.14 -1.85
C ASN A 70 -0.95 17.70 -2.15
N GLY A 71 -1.53 17.04 -1.16
CA GLY A 71 -2.07 15.68 -1.27
C GLY A 71 -1.01 14.60 -1.10
N ILE A 72 0.27 14.95 -0.98
CA ILE A 72 1.29 14.04 -0.44
C ILE A 72 1.11 13.98 1.07
N VAL A 73 0.50 12.91 1.53
CA VAL A 73 0.20 12.65 2.93
C VAL A 73 1.28 11.77 3.54
N THR A 74 1.83 12.17 4.68
CA THR A 74 2.68 11.31 5.51
C THR A 74 1.82 10.66 6.59
N PHE A 75 1.75 9.33 6.55
CA PHE A 75 1.13 8.52 7.58
C PHE A 75 2.20 8.05 8.56
N LYS A 76 1.88 8.12 9.84
CA LYS A 76 2.65 7.47 10.90
C LYS A 76 1.78 6.42 11.56
N GLY A 77 2.27 5.18 11.57
CA GLY A 77 1.62 4.05 12.21
C GLY A 77 2.52 3.47 13.30
N THR A 78 1.93 3.16 14.45
CA THR A 78 2.55 2.36 15.49
C THR A 78 1.61 1.22 15.86
N PHE A 79 2.13 -0.01 15.86
CA PHE A 79 1.39 -1.21 16.23
C PHE A 79 2.04 -1.87 17.44
N PHE A 80 1.22 -2.37 18.35
CA PHE A 80 1.65 -3.04 19.57
C PHE A 80 1.04 -4.44 19.69
N SER A 81 1.87 -5.38 20.16
CA SER A 81 1.47 -6.75 20.50
C SER A 81 2.33 -7.26 21.67
N ASN A 82 2.09 -8.50 22.10
CA ASN A 82 2.98 -9.24 22.98
C ASN A 82 3.47 -10.54 22.30
N VAL A 83 4.44 -11.20 22.92
CA VAL A 83 5.05 -12.44 22.39
C VAL A 83 4.03 -13.57 22.22
N ASP A 84 3.06 -13.71 23.12
CA ASP A 84 2.09 -14.81 23.07
C ASP A 84 1.10 -14.63 21.92
N ASP A 85 0.61 -13.41 21.72
CA ASP A 85 -0.22 -13.05 20.56
C ASP A 85 0.55 -13.25 19.25
N LEU A 86 1.84 -12.86 19.18
CA LEU A 86 2.65 -13.09 17.98
C LEU A 86 2.88 -14.59 17.69
N LYS A 87 3.06 -15.43 18.70
CA LYS A 87 3.15 -16.89 18.51
C LYS A 87 1.84 -17.49 18.01
N ALA A 88 0.70 -17.01 18.54
CA ALA A 88 -0.60 -17.42 18.04
C ALA A 88 -0.78 -16.98 16.58
N ILE A 89 -0.36 -15.77 16.22
CA ILE A 89 -0.37 -15.30 14.84
C ILE A 89 0.57 -16.13 13.96
N ASP A 90 1.77 -16.48 14.42
CA ASP A 90 2.72 -17.36 13.73
C ASP A 90 2.11 -18.74 13.43
N THR A 91 1.28 -19.25 14.34
CA THR A 91 0.51 -20.49 14.15
C THR A 91 -0.57 -20.33 13.09
N LEU A 92 -1.36 -19.25 13.18
CA LEU A 92 -2.45 -18.97 12.22
C LEU A 92 -1.92 -18.71 10.81
N LEU A 93 -0.78 -18.02 10.75
CA LEU A 93 0.00 -17.77 9.56
C LEU A 93 0.96 -18.92 9.24
N GLY A 94 0.90 -20.06 9.94
CA GLY A 94 1.59 -21.32 9.57
C GLY A 94 3.10 -21.14 9.34
N THR A 95 3.63 -20.01 9.78
CA THR A 95 5.03 -19.65 9.70
C THR A 95 5.79 -20.28 10.85
N GLN A 96 5.08 -20.84 11.85
CA GLN A 96 5.63 -21.59 12.97
C GLN A 96 6.60 -22.71 12.54
N ASP A 97 6.34 -23.32 11.38
CA ASP A 97 7.11 -24.43 10.84
C ASP A 97 8.38 -23.98 10.09
N LEU A 98 8.55 -22.67 9.87
CA LEU A 98 9.76 -22.09 9.30
C LEU A 98 10.89 -22.06 10.35
N SER A 99 12.13 -22.21 9.89
CA SER A 99 13.29 -21.99 10.76
C SER A 99 13.40 -20.53 11.20
N ASP A 100 14.01 -20.28 12.35
CA ASP A 100 14.24 -18.92 12.87
C ASP A 100 15.01 -18.05 11.88
N GLU A 101 15.97 -18.64 11.14
CA GLU A 101 16.71 -17.95 10.09
C GLU A 101 15.79 -17.44 8.97
N ILE A 102 14.87 -18.28 8.48
CA ILE A 102 13.91 -17.89 7.45
C ILE A 102 12.94 -16.84 7.99
N LYS A 103 12.48 -16.99 9.24
CA LYS A 103 11.60 -15.98 9.89
C LYS A 103 12.28 -14.62 9.93
N HIS A 104 13.54 -14.55 10.37
CA HIS A 104 14.28 -13.28 10.40
C HIS A 104 14.46 -12.68 9.00
N GLN A 105 14.84 -13.49 8.00
CA GLN A 105 14.97 -13.02 6.61
C GLN A 105 13.66 -12.44 6.07
N VAL A 106 12.53 -13.11 6.33
CA VAL A 106 11.21 -12.65 5.92
C VAL A 106 10.84 -11.33 6.62
N VAL A 107 11.09 -11.23 7.93
CA VAL A 107 10.87 -9.98 8.69
C VAL A 107 11.73 -8.85 8.12
N ASP A 108 13.03 -9.08 7.89
CA ASP A 108 13.94 -8.07 7.34
C ASP A 108 13.50 -7.57 5.96
N ILE A 109 13.02 -8.49 5.10
CA ILE A 109 12.46 -8.12 3.78
C ILE A 109 11.29 -7.16 3.94
N TYR A 110 10.34 -7.43 4.83
CA TYR A 110 9.18 -6.57 5.02
C TYR A 110 9.53 -5.25 5.70
N LEU A 111 10.41 -5.25 6.71
CA LEU A 111 10.89 -4.03 7.35
C LEU A 111 11.57 -3.12 6.31
N ALA A 112 12.45 -3.67 5.46
CA ALA A 112 13.12 -2.93 4.40
C ALA A 112 12.14 -2.43 3.32
N LYS A 113 11.19 -3.27 2.90
CA LYS A 113 10.19 -2.93 1.86
C LYS A 113 9.31 -1.76 2.29
N TYR A 114 8.93 -1.71 3.56
CA TYR A 114 7.98 -0.72 4.08
C TYR A 114 8.65 0.40 4.89
N GLY A 115 9.97 0.38 5.06
CA GLY A 115 10.69 1.37 5.88
C GLY A 115 10.28 1.33 7.35
N ALA A 116 9.93 0.13 7.86
CA ALA A 116 9.44 -0.06 9.21
C ALA A 116 10.58 -0.47 10.17
N THR A 117 10.36 -0.25 11.46
CA THR A 117 11.27 -0.67 12.53
C THR A 117 10.51 -1.43 13.61
N ILE A 118 11.14 -2.45 14.19
CA ILE A 118 10.56 -3.23 15.28
C ILE A 118 11.42 -3.12 16.55
N ASP A 119 10.77 -2.92 17.69
CA ASP A 119 11.34 -3.00 19.02
C ASP A 119 10.76 -4.22 19.75
N THR A 120 11.62 -5.16 20.08
CA THR A 120 11.28 -6.39 20.78
C THR A 120 11.85 -6.45 22.20
N SER A 121 12.32 -5.32 22.74
CA SER A 121 12.95 -5.26 24.07
C SER A 121 11.97 -5.49 25.23
N ASP A 122 10.70 -5.10 25.06
CA ASP A 122 9.61 -5.40 25.99
C ASP A 122 8.69 -6.49 25.40
N HIS A 123 8.80 -7.70 25.92
CA HIS A 123 8.01 -8.84 25.46
C HIS A 123 6.49 -8.69 25.66
N GLN A 124 6.04 -7.74 26.49
CA GLN A 124 4.63 -7.43 26.70
C GLN A 124 4.14 -6.26 25.82
N ASN A 125 5.06 -5.47 25.26
CA ASN A 125 4.77 -4.31 24.41
C ASN A 125 5.73 -4.27 23.20
N LEU A 126 5.75 -5.35 22.43
CA LEU A 126 6.44 -5.39 21.15
C LEU A 126 5.87 -4.30 20.26
N ARG A 127 6.74 -3.49 19.65
CA ARG A 127 6.33 -2.28 18.94
C ARG A 127 6.86 -2.30 17.52
N LEU A 128 5.96 -2.13 16.54
CA LEU A 128 6.30 -1.89 15.14
C LEU A 128 5.96 -0.44 14.79
N ASP A 129 6.93 0.33 14.32
CA ASP A 129 6.72 1.67 13.79
C ASP A 129 6.89 1.67 12.27
N ILE A 130 6.01 2.39 11.58
CA ILE A 130 6.08 2.63 10.14
C ILE A 130 5.77 4.10 9.85
N GLU A 131 6.55 4.70 8.96
CA GLU A 131 6.22 6.00 8.37
C GLU A 131 6.27 5.85 6.86
N PHE A 132 5.17 6.20 6.19
CA PHE A 132 5.10 6.12 4.74
C PHE A 132 4.35 7.31 4.15
N LYS A 133 4.56 7.53 2.85
CA LYS A 133 3.89 8.58 2.10
C LYS A 133 2.95 7.96 1.07
N ALA A 134 1.83 8.62 0.83
CA ALA A 134 0.93 8.34 -0.27
C ALA A 134 0.44 9.65 -0.88
N LYS A 135 0.14 9.65 -2.17
CA LYS A 135 -0.65 10.73 -2.77
C LYS A 135 -2.11 10.36 -2.66
N VAL A 136 -2.90 11.20 -2.00
CA VAL A 136 -4.34 10.98 -1.81
C VAL A 136 -5.08 12.17 -2.39
N THR A 137 -6.04 11.90 -3.28
CA THR A 137 -6.88 12.92 -3.92
C THR A 137 -8.32 12.45 -3.99
N SER A 138 -9.22 13.36 -4.39
CA SER A 138 -10.62 13.00 -4.67
C SER A 138 -10.80 12.02 -5.84
N GLU A 139 -9.75 11.75 -6.63
CA GLU A 139 -9.81 10.87 -7.80
C GLU A 139 -9.10 9.53 -7.60
N GLY A 140 -8.21 9.42 -6.61
CA GLY A 140 -7.47 8.18 -6.39
C GLY A 140 -6.36 8.26 -5.36
N ILE A 141 -5.59 7.18 -5.29
CA ILE A 141 -4.47 7.00 -4.36
C ILE A 141 -3.26 6.46 -5.12
N GLN A 142 -2.08 6.97 -4.80
CA GLN A 142 -0.78 6.43 -5.19
C GLN A 142 0.10 6.18 -3.97
N ASP A 143 0.96 5.17 -4.06
CA ASP A 143 2.06 4.95 -3.11
C ASP A 143 3.43 5.12 -3.77
N TYR A 144 4.47 4.95 -2.95
CA TYR A 144 5.87 5.06 -3.35
C TYR A 144 6.71 3.87 -2.86
N PHE A 145 6.09 2.74 -2.50
CA PHE A 145 6.78 1.61 -1.87
C PHE A 145 7.76 0.96 -2.84
N HIS A 146 7.32 0.67 -4.08
CA HIS A 146 8.20 0.10 -5.11
C HIS A 146 9.30 1.07 -5.57
N ALA A 147 9.11 2.37 -5.32
CA ALA A 147 10.08 3.42 -5.56
C ALA A 147 11.01 3.70 -4.35
N LYS A 148 10.90 2.92 -3.27
CA LYS A 148 11.67 3.11 -2.02
C LYS A 148 11.56 4.54 -1.48
N GLY A 149 10.36 5.14 -1.60
CA GLY A 149 10.09 6.49 -1.14
C GLY A 149 10.48 7.62 -2.11
N ASP A 150 10.95 7.30 -3.32
CA ASP A 150 11.18 8.31 -4.37
C ASP A 150 9.85 8.90 -4.86
N MET A 151 9.57 10.11 -4.37
CA MET A 151 8.34 10.86 -4.64
C MET A 151 8.14 11.23 -6.12
N SER A 152 9.19 11.11 -6.96
CA SER A 152 9.07 11.36 -8.40
C SER A 152 8.49 10.18 -9.18
N LYS A 153 8.37 9.01 -8.53
CA LYS A 153 7.91 7.76 -9.16
C LYS A 153 6.71 7.17 -8.44
N PRO A 154 5.55 7.86 -8.45
CA PRO A 154 4.34 7.32 -7.84
C PRO A 154 3.86 6.07 -8.55
N PHE A 155 3.23 5.16 -7.80
CA PHE A 155 2.54 4.01 -8.34
C PHE A 155 1.08 3.97 -7.88
N THR A 156 0.15 3.97 -8.82
CA THR A 156 -1.28 4.06 -8.53
C THR A 156 -1.77 2.82 -7.82
N ILE A 157 -2.40 3.02 -6.66
CA ILE A 157 -3.16 1.99 -5.94
C ILE A 157 -4.53 1.88 -6.59
N VAL A 158 -5.21 3.02 -6.80
CA VAL A 158 -6.57 3.06 -7.33
C VAL A 158 -6.88 4.41 -7.97
N LYS A 159 -7.66 4.39 -9.05
CA LYS A 159 -8.42 5.53 -9.58
C LYS A 159 -9.90 5.22 -9.52
N TYR A 160 -10.71 6.05 -8.87
CA TYR A 160 -12.14 5.74 -8.67
C TYR A 160 -12.95 5.76 -9.97
N SER A 161 -12.45 6.46 -10.99
CA SER A 161 -13.04 6.49 -12.34
C SER A 161 -12.69 5.28 -13.20
N SER A 162 -11.71 4.45 -12.83
CA SER A 162 -11.25 3.33 -13.65
C SER A 162 -12.31 2.27 -13.91
N ASN A 163 -12.12 1.52 -14.99
CA ASN A 163 -12.93 0.38 -15.39
C ASN A 163 -12.20 -0.93 -15.10
N VAL A 164 -12.95 -2.02 -14.98
CA VAL A 164 -12.37 -3.36 -14.88
C VAL A 164 -11.50 -3.64 -16.10
N GLY A 165 -10.30 -4.15 -15.87
CA GLY A 165 -9.27 -4.40 -16.89
C GLY A 165 -8.25 -3.28 -17.06
N ASP A 166 -8.51 -2.08 -16.51
CA ASP A 166 -7.51 -1.00 -16.48
C ASP A 166 -6.24 -1.45 -15.74
N LYS A 167 -5.08 -0.98 -16.21
CA LYS A 167 -3.78 -1.35 -15.67
C LYS A 167 -2.96 -0.14 -15.27
N TYR A 168 -2.25 -0.27 -14.16
CA TYR A 168 -1.22 0.64 -13.69
C TYR A 168 0.11 -0.11 -13.74
N GLU A 169 1.14 0.50 -14.30
CA GLU A 169 2.42 -0.16 -14.51
C GLU A 169 3.53 0.61 -13.80
N PHE A 170 4.49 -0.12 -13.24
CA PHE A 170 5.68 0.42 -12.60
C PHE A 170 6.88 -0.44 -12.98
N THR A 171 8.01 0.20 -13.28
CA THR A 171 9.27 -0.50 -13.51
C THR A 171 10.23 -0.10 -12.40
N ASN A 172 10.69 -1.07 -11.61
CA ASN A 172 11.62 -0.80 -10.51
C ASN A 172 13.03 -0.51 -11.05
N SER A 173 13.95 -0.15 -10.15
CA SER A 173 15.35 0.13 -10.48
C SER A 173 16.10 -1.05 -11.11
N GLU A 174 15.59 -2.27 -10.96
CA GLU A 174 16.16 -3.50 -11.50
C GLU A 174 15.57 -3.86 -12.88
N GLY A 175 14.69 -3.01 -13.43
CA GLY A 175 14.03 -3.24 -14.72
C GLY A 175 12.85 -4.21 -14.63
N LYS A 176 12.46 -4.66 -13.44
CA LYS A 176 11.30 -5.52 -13.25
C LYS A 176 10.01 -4.71 -13.36
N LYS A 177 9.13 -5.16 -14.26
CA LYS A 177 7.79 -4.61 -14.43
C LYS A 177 6.82 -5.21 -13.41
N ILE A 178 6.16 -4.33 -12.67
CA ILE A 178 5.07 -4.61 -11.74
C ILE A 178 3.79 -4.02 -12.34
N VAL A 179 2.70 -4.77 -12.27
CA VAL A 179 1.41 -4.38 -12.83
C VAL A 179 0.31 -4.55 -11.80
N ARG A 180 -0.47 -3.49 -11.63
CA ARG A 180 -1.74 -3.49 -10.90
C ARG A 180 -2.89 -3.49 -11.88
N THR A 181 -3.86 -4.37 -11.71
CA THR A 181 -5.03 -4.48 -12.60
C THR A 181 -6.30 -4.25 -11.82
N VAL A 182 -7.21 -3.42 -12.33
CA VAL A 182 -8.55 -3.27 -11.76
C VAL A 182 -9.33 -4.55 -12.07
N ILE A 183 -9.65 -5.32 -11.03
CA ILE A 183 -10.32 -6.62 -11.18
C ILE A 183 -11.81 -6.55 -10.92
N GLU A 184 -12.26 -5.55 -10.16
CA GLU A 184 -13.66 -5.44 -9.75
C GLU A 184 -14.04 -3.98 -9.52
N LYS A 185 -15.26 -3.62 -9.88
CA LYS A 185 -15.88 -2.33 -9.57
C LYS A 185 -17.35 -2.57 -9.27
N ASN A 186 -17.70 -2.59 -7.99
CA ASN A 186 -19.06 -2.93 -7.58
C ASN A 186 -19.96 -1.71 -7.60
N PRO A 187 -21.10 -1.77 -8.32
CA PRO A 187 -22.09 -0.70 -8.29
C PRO A 187 -22.88 -0.68 -6.97
N ASP A 188 -22.82 -1.76 -6.20
CA ASP A 188 -23.51 -1.98 -4.94
C ASP A 188 -22.52 -2.06 -3.76
N GLU A 189 -23.04 -1.95 -2.54
CA GLU A 189 -22.23 -2.00 -1.32
C GLU A 189 -21.77 -3.44 -1.03
N ASP A 190 -20.46 -3.66 -1.01
CA ASP A 190 -19.87 -4.99 -1.00
C ASP A 190 -18.81 -5.21 0.09
N TRP A 191 -18.42 -4.14 0.80
CA TRP A 191 -17.40 -4.19 1.84
C TRP A 191 -17.92 -3.65 3.17
N ASP A 192 -17.69 -4.39 4.24
CA ASP A 192 -18.08 -3.98 5.59
C ASP A 192 -17.01 -3.07 6.19
N LEU A 193 -17.38 -1.82 6.44
CA LEU A 193 -16.58 -0.79 7.07
C LEU A 193 -17.22 -0.45 8.43
N SER A 194 -16.86 -1.23 9.45
CA SER A 194 -17.51 -1.20 10.77
C SER A 194 -19.04 -1.41 10.65
N PHE A 195 -19.87 -0.44 11.03
CA PHE A 195 -21.33 -0.53 10.96
C PHE A 195 -21.92 -0.17 9.58
N TRP A 196 -21.07 0.22 8.62
CA TRP A 196 -21.49 0.63 7.29
C TRP A 196 -21.08 -0.40 6.26
N ARG A 197 -21.86 -0.53 5.20
CA ARG A 197 -21.44 -1.24 4.00
C ARG A 197 -21.15 -0.23 2.90
N VAL A 198 -20.06 -0.40 2.17
CA VAL A 198 -19.59 0.59 1.20
C VAL A 198 -19.31 -0.06 -0.16
N LYS A 199 -19.48 0.74 -1.22
CA LYS A 199 -19.17 0.33 -2.60
C LYS A 199 -17.67 0.36 -2.83
N THR A 200 -17.10 -0.65 -3.46
CA THR A 200 -15.65 -0.70 -3.67
C THR A 200 -15.22 -0.91 -5.11
N ILE A 201 -13.98 -0.51 -5.35
CA ILE A 201 -13.18 -0.88 -6.52
C ILE A 201 -11.98 -1.68 -5.99
N LYS A 202 -11.68 -2.80 -6.65
CA LYS A 202 -10.58 -3.70 -6.25
C LYS A 202 -9.50 -3.72 -7.32
N VAL A 203 -8.26 -3.53 -6.87
CA VAL A 203 -7.07 -3.51 -7.73
C VAL A 203 -6.11 -4.57 -7.26
N GLU A 204 -5.73 -5.50 -8.14
CA GLU A 204 -4.85 -6.63 -7.84
C GLU A 204 -3.41 -6.35 -8.26
N GLU A 205 -2.46 -6.61 -7.37
CA GLU A 205 -1.02 -6.70 -7.64
C GLU A 205 -0.56 -8.14 -7.39
N VAL A 206 -0.02 -8.82 -8.41
CA VAL A 206 0.64 -10.12 -8.24
C VAL A 206 2.06 -9.93 -7.73
N THR A 207 2.43 -10.62 -6.65
CA THR A 207 3.68 -10.39 -5.91
C THR A 207 4.70 -11.51 -6.16
N THR A 208 5.20 -11.63 -7.39
CA THR A 208 6.02 -12.79 -7.82
C THR A 208 7.26 -13.07 -6.96
N ASP A 209 7.94 -12.02 -6.47
CA ASP A 209 9.19 -12.18 -5.68
C ASP A 209 8.93 -12.11 -4.16
N ASP A 210 7.68 -11.94 -3.73
CA ASP A 210 7.37 -11.84 -2.31
C ASP A 210 7.47 -13.22 -1.65
N PRO A 211 8.14 -13.38 -0.50
CA PRO A 211 8.38 -14.70 0.08
C PRO A 211 7.09 -15.41 0.54
N LEU A 212 6.06 -14.66 0.97
CA LEU A 212 4.83 -15.23 1.50
C LEU A 212 3.61 -14.98 0.61
N LEU A 213 3.55 -13.83 -0.06
CA LEU A 213 2.35 -13.40 -0.76
C LEU A 213 2.34 -13.88 -2.21
N GLU A 214 1.18 -14.39 -2.64
CA GLU A 214 0.86 -14.60 -4.06
C GLU A 214 0.42 -13.28 -4.70
N LYS A 215 -0.43 -12.52 -4.00
CA LYS A 215 -0.97 -11.24 -4.45
C LYS A 215 -1.53 -10.38 -3.33
N ILE A 216 -1.67 -9.10 -3.63
CA ILE A 216 -2.33 -8.08 -2.81
C ILE A 216 -3.51 -7.53 -3.60
N ILE A 217 -4.68 -7.43 -2.98
CA ILE A 217 -5.84 -6.73 -3.55
C ILE A 217 -6.10 -5.49 -2.70
N TYR A 218 -5.97 -4.32 -3.32
CA TYR A 218 -6.31 -3.04 -2.73
C TYR A 218 -7.81 -2.79 -2.87
N VAL A 219 -8.47 -2.44 -1.76
CA VAL A 219 -9.91 -2.18 -1.73
C VAL A 219 -10.15 -0.69 -1.52
N GLY A 220 -10.52 0.03 -2.58
CA GLY A 220 -10.74 1.47 -2.57
C GLY A 220 -12.21 1.85 -2.56
N ASN A 221 -12.52 2.99 -1.95
CA ASN A 221 -13.82 3.66 -1.96
C ASN A 221 -13.64 5.16 -2.23
N HIS A 222 -14.48 5.71 -3.11
CA HIS A 222 -14.37 7.11 -3.55
C HIS A 222 -14.55 8.17 -2.44
N LYS A 223 -15.27 7.83 -1.35
CA LYS A 223 -15.50 8.72 -0.20
C LYS A 223 -14.49 8.49 0.92
N PHE A 224 -14.16 7.22 1.20
CA PHE A 224 -13.41 6.80 2.38
C PHE A 224 -11.94 6.43 2.08
N GLY A 225 -11.49 6.49 0.84
CA GLY A 225 -10.11 6.21 0.49
C GLY A 225 -9.83 4.71 0.36
N LEU A 226 -8.67 4.26 0.83
CA LEU A 226 -8.35 2.84 0.94
C LEU A 226 -9.06 2.30 2.18
N VAL A 227 -10.04 1.43 1.99
CA VAL A 227 -10.87 0.84 3.06
C VAL A 227 -10.45 -0.58 3.44
N GLY A 228 -9.54 -1.17 2.66
CA GLY A 228 -8.96 -2.45 3.03
C GLY A 228 -7.89 -2.98 2.09
N LEU A 229 -7.29 -4.07 2.52
CA LEU A 229 -6.35 -4.90 1.78
C LEU A 229 -6.79 -6.36 1.91
N ILE A 230 -6.70 -7.13 0.83
CA ILE A 230 -6.84 -8.59 0.87
C ILE A 230 -5.50 -9.18 0.45
N LEU A 231 -4.82 -9.82 1.38
CA LEU A 231 -3.55 -10.49 1.17
C LEU A 231 -3.82 -11.96 0.92
N LYS A 232 -3.44 -12.47 -0.25
CA LYS A 232 -3.48 -13.90 -0.53
C LYS A 232 -2.08 -14.48 -0.46
N PHE A 233 -1.92 -15.46 0.41
CA PHE A 233 -0.65 -16.14 0.66
C PHE A 233 -0.46 -17.28 -0.34
N LYS A 234 0.80 -17.65 -0.58
CA LYS A 234 1.17 -18.73 -1.52
C LYS A 234 0.63 -20.11 -1.14
N ASP A 235 0.24 -20.30 0.12
CA ASP A 235 -0.42 -21.49 0.64
C ASP A 235 -1.96 -21.44 0.59
N GLY A 236 -2.53 -20.41 -0.04
CA GLY A 236 -3.97 -20.25 -0.24
C GLY A 236 -4.73 -19.52 0.87
N ARG A 237 -4.07 -19.15 1.97
CA ARG A 237 -4.72 -18.36 3.02
C ARG A 237 -5.01 -16.93 2.57
N VAL A 238 -6.06 -16.38 3.16
CA VAL A 238 -6.54 -15.03 2.87
C VAL A 238 -6.63 -14.24 4.17
N VAL A 239 -5.85 -13.16 4.24
CA VAL A 239 -5.91 -12.17 5.31
C VAL A 239 -6.61 -10.93 4.77
N GLU A 240 -7.64 -10.47 5.46
CA GLU A 240 -8.33 -9.22 5.18
C GLU A 240 -7.96 -8.19 6.24
N THR A 241 -7.46 -7.05 5.78
CA THR A 241 -7.22 -5.87 6.60
C THR A 241 -8.29 -4.83 6.27
N THR A 242 -9.01 -4.34 7.27
CA THR A 242 -9.90 -3.19 7.15
C THR A 242 -9.19 -1.95 7.65
N VAL A 243 -9.27 -0.85 6.90
CA VAL A 243 -8.75 0.46 7.27
C VAL A 243 -9.94 1.39 7.52
N LEU A 244 -10.07 1.89 8.74
CA LEU A 244 -11.19 2.69 9.23
C LEU A 244 -10.75 4.16 9.36
N PRO A 245 -11.15 5.05 8.46
CA PRO A 245 -10.79 6.47 8.54
C PRO A 245 -11.75 7.21 9.48
N TRP A 246 -11.40 7.33 10.77
CA TRP A 246 -12.33 7.72 11.83
C TRP A 246 -13.00 9.09 11.61
N ASP A 247 -12.27 10.07 11.09
CA ASP A 247 -12.78 11.44 10.97
C ASP A 247 -13.77 11.66 9.83
N VAL A 248 -13.91 10.70 8.92
CA VAL A 248 -14.84 10.80 7.77
C VAL A 248 -16.02 9.84 7.86
N MET A 249 -16.07 9.03 8.92
CA MET A 249 -17.13 8.04 9.20
C MET A 249 -18.34 8.61 9.92
#